data_AF-A0A839ST66-F1
#
_entry.id   AF-A0A839ST66-F1
#
_cell.length_a   1.000
_cell.length_b   1.000
_cell.length_c   1.000
_cell.angle_alpha   90.00
_cell.angle_beta   90.00
_cell.angle_gamma   90.00
#
_symmetry.space_group_name_H-M   'P 1'
#
loop_
_entity.id
_entity.type
_entity.pdbx_description
1 polymer ?
#
loop_
_entity_poly.entity_id
_entity_poly.type
_entity_poly.pdbx_seq_one_letter_code
_entity_poly.pdbx_strand_id
1 'polypeptide(L)'
;MKFNIRAAGMGLAAALAMTTGAQAATEINASIWFPDTHPLTKYGYVEWAKTLEAASNGDIKVNLFTGTALLPPNAHLSGLQDGIAHLTYHAGTYTPTDLPEDNTLSILGFGLRDIMTSSFAVTDFFMNDPEMKARFDSLGIVFAGGYATPQYTIMCAKEVKSLDDMKGLKIRMPGPVHAEWARSIGAVPVSVPSSEMFTGLERGQLDCASNAANDLKSRSLWDVAKYTYNIPLGVYFAGWEYAFNKDFWGDLEAGQRRIILDTISDTLVDTMIGYVNAAEEALAEAPSHGVTVTQASAEDLAATNEFAANIVRATAIKEGTERFNVPDPEGLVARFEATLTKWEGLLDGIDRADAAALKKVLKDNLYSRIDAASYGN
;
A
#
# COMPACT_ATOMS: atom_id res chain seq x y z
N MET A 1 23.75 -17.85 -90.14
CA MET A 1 23.84 -19.11 -89.36
C MET A 1 24.84 -18.88 -88.23
N LYS A 2 24.48 -19.33 -87.02
CA LYS A 2 25.28 -19.38 -85.76
C LYS A 2 25.24 -18.14 -84.85
N PHE A 3 24.33 -18.25 -83.88
CA PHE A 3 24.37 -17.66 -82.54
C PHE A 3 25.71 -17.92 -81.84
N ASN A 4 26.10 -17.01 -80.93
CA ASN A 4 26.46 -17.42 -79.56
C ASN A 4 26.46 -16.22 -78.59
N ILE A 5 25.57 -16.36 -77.61
CA ILE A 5 25.39 -15.54 -76.41
C ILE A 5 26.52 -15.89 -75.42
N ARG A 6 27.13 -14.89 -74.77
CA ARG A 6 27.85 -15.10 -73.49
C ARG A 6 27.39 -14.09 -72.46
N ALA A 7 27.03 -14.64 -71.31
CA ALA A 7 26.23 -14.07 -70.25
C ALA A 7 26.93 -12.96 -69.45
N ALA A 8 26.15 -11.94 -69.10
CA ALA A 8 26.44 -11.03 -68.01
C ALA A 8 25.99 -11.67 -66.69
N GLY A 9 26.94 -11.93 -65.79
CA GLY A 9 26.66 -12.32 -64.41
C GLY A 9 26.72 -11.10 -63.52
N MET A 10 25.57 -10.45 -63.29
CA MET A 10 25.43 -9.34 -62.34
C MET A 10 24.93 -9.93 -61.02
N GLY A 11 25.85 -10.14 -60.07
CA GLY A 11 25.54 -10.63 -58.73
C GLY A 11 24.80 -9.58 -57.93
N LEU A 12 23.49 -9.77 -57.74
CA LEU A 12 22.67 -8.97 -56.84
C LEU A 12 22.81 -9.52 -55.42
N ALA A 13 23.69 -8.93 -54.62
CA ALA A 13 23.74 -9.19 -53.18
C ALA A 13 22.54 -8.51 -52.52
N ALA A 14 21.49 -9.27 -52.24
CA ALA A 14 20.37 -8.81 -51.43
C ALA A 14 20.81 -8.71 -49.97
N ALA A 15 21.16 -7.50 -49.52
CA ALA A 15 21.28 -7.22 -48.10
C ALA A 15 19.87 -7.29 -47.48
N LEU A 16 19.57 -8.38 -46.77
CA LEU A 16 18.45 -8.38 -45.84
C LEU A 16 18.76 -7.35 -44.75
N ALA A 17 18.20 -6.15 -44.88
CA ALA A 17 18.07 -5.25 -43.76
C ALA A 17 17.14 -5.96 -42.76
N MET A 18 17.72 -6.49 -41.68
CA MET A 18 16.93 -6.83 -40.50
C MET A 18 16.39 -5.51 -39.95
N THR A 19 15.18 -5.15 -40.37
CA THR A 19 14.39 -4.16 -39.67
C THR A 19 14.11 -4.74 -38.29
N THR A 20 14.95 -4.40 -37.32
CA THR A 20 14.57 -4.46 -35.90
C THR A 20 13.41 -3.48 -35.77
N GLY A 21 12.17 -3.96 -35.95
CA GLY A 21 11.00 -3.18 -35.65
C GLY A 21 11.13 -2.73 -34.20
N ALA A 22 11.14 -1.43 -33.96
CA ALA A 22 10.99 -0.92 -32.60
C ALA A 22 9.63 -1.42 -32.12
N GLN A 23 9.63 -2.39 -31.21
CA GLN A 23 8.42 -2.82 -30.52
C GLN A 23 7.90 -1.60 -29.75
N ALA A 24 6.62 -1.28 -29.93
CA ALA A 24 6.02 -0.19 -29.17
C ALA A 24 6.12 -0.53 -27.69
N ALA A 25 6.55 0.45 -26.87
CA ALA A 25 6.66 0.26 -25.44
C ALA A 25 5.31 -0.15 -24.85
N THR A 26 5.32 -1.07 -23.90
CA THR A 26 4.14 -1.42 -23.11
C THR A 26 3.82 -0.25 -22.17
N GLU A 27 2.61 0.31 -22.30
CA GLU A 27 2.13 1.41 -21.45
C GLU A 27 1.24 0.89 -20.31
N ILE A 28 1.63 1.17 -19.07
CA ILE A 28 0.86 0.89 -17.86
C ILE A 28 0.13 2.17 -17.46
N ASN A 29 -1.20 2.19 -17.57
CA ASN A 29 -2.01 3.26 -16.98
C ASN A 29 -2.14 3.00 -15.48
N ALA A 30 -1.48 3.81 -14.66
CA ALA A 30 -1.42 3.63 -13.20
C ALA A 30 -2.22 4.71 -12.48
N SER A 31 -3.01 4.35 -11.46
CA SER A 31 -3.82 5.29 -10.68
C SER A 31 -3.59 5.16 -9.19
N ILE A 32 -3.32 6.29 -8.54
CA ILE A 32 -3.22 6.42 -7.09
C ILE A 32 -3.86 7.72 -6.63
N TRP A 33 -4.80 7.64 -5.68
CA TRP A 33 -5.62 8.80 -5.28
C TRP A 33 -4.93 9.80 -4.36
N PHE A 34 -3.69 9.55 -3.94
CA PHE A 34 -2.91 10.48 -3.14
C PHE A 34 -2.20 11.53 -4.04
N PRO A 35 -1.88 12.73 -3.52
CA PRO A 35 -1.06 13.70 -4.23
C PRO A 35 0.38 13.22 -4.38
N ASP A 36 1.11 13.75 -5.36
CA ASP A 36 2.51 13.41 -5.69
C ASP A 36 3.47 13.46 -4.49
N THR A 37 3.19 14.33 -3.53
CA THR A 37 4.01 14.53 -2.32
C THR A 37 3.78 13.47 -1.24
N HIS A 38 2.72 12.66 -1.36
CA HIS A 38 2.47 11.58 -0.41
C HIS A 38 3.49 10.45 -0.60
N PRO A 39 4.07 9.85 0.47
CA PRO A 39 5.14 8.86 0.34
C PRO A 39 4.80 7.67 -0.58
N LEU A 40 3.58 7.13 -0.48
CA LEU A 40 3.12 6.04 -1.34
C LEU A 40 3.14 6.44 -2.84
N THR A 41 2.77 7.68 -3.18
CA THR A 41 2.85 8.16 -4.57
C THR A 41 4.27 8.52 -4.98
N LYS A 42 4.99 9.25 -4.13
CA LYS A 42 6.34 9.74 -4.44
C LYS A 42 7.29 8.58 -4.73
N TYR A 43 7.40 7.64 -3.80
CA TYR A 43 8.33 6.52 -3.89
C TYR A 43 7.73 5.39 -4.72
N GLY A 44 6.49 5.00 -4.40
CA GLY A 44 5.84 3.83 -5.00
C GLY A 44 5.43 4.00 -6.46
N TYR A 45 5.21 5.22 -6.93
CA TYR A 45 4.72 5.46 -8.29
C TYR A 45 5.60 6.40 -9.10
N VAL A 46 5.91 7.60 -8.59
CA VAL A 46 6.65 8.64 -9.34
C VAL A 46 8.12 8.25 -9.54
N GLU A 47 8.81 7.82 -8.48
CA GLU A 47 10.20 7.38 -8.57
C GLU A 47 10.29 5.97 -9.18
N TRP A 48 9.39 5.07 -8.78
CA TRP A 48 9.29 3.72 -9.36
C TRP A 48 9.10 3.71 -10.87
N ALA A 49 8.23 4.57 -11.43
CA ALA A 49 8.02 4.66 -12.88
C ALA A 49 9.34 4.90 -13.64
N LYS A 50 10.21 5.76 -13.09
CA LYS A 50 11.54 6.04 -13.67
C LYS A 50 12.47 4.83 -13.54
N THR A 51 12.45 4.17 -12.39
CA THR A 51 13.22 2.95 -12.14
C THR A 51 12.81 1.83 -13.09
N LEU A 52 11.50 1.66 -13.32
CA LEU A 52 10.93 0.66 -14.22
C LEU A 52 11.30 0.94 -15.67
N GLU A 53 11.16 2.20 -16.13
CA GLU A 53 11.55 2.59 -17.49
C GLU A 53 13.05 2.35 -17.72
N ALA A 54 13.89 2.71 -16.75
CA ALA A 54 15.34 2.46 -16.84
C ALA A 54 15.68 0.96 -16.84
N ALA A 55 15.07 0.16 -15.94
CA ALA A 55 15.31 -1.28 -15.84
C ALA A 55 14.82 -2.06 -17.08
N SER A 56 13.81 -1.54 -17.77
CA SER A 56 13.28 -2.11 -19.00
C SER A 56 13.92 -1.55 -20.27
N ASN A 57 14.92 -0.67 -20.17
CA ASN A 57 15.50 0.06 -21.32
C ASN A 57 14.44 0.80 -22.16
N GLY A 58 13.38 1.30 -21.52
CA GLY A 58 12.28 2.01 -22.16
C GLY A 58 11.18 1.12 -22.75
N ASP A 59 11.27 -0.20 -22.58
CA ASP A 59 10.25 -1.17 -23.05
C ASP A 59 8.95 -1.08 -22.24
N ILE A 60 9.02 -0.64 -20.97
CA ILE A 60 7.84 -0.44 -20.12
C ILE A 60 7.78 1.03 -19.70
N LYS A 61 6.62 1.66 -19.89
CA LYS A 61 6.35 3.04 -19.49
C LYS A 61 5.10 3.13 -18.62
N VAL A 62 5.11 4.04 -17.66
CA VAL A 62 3.97 4.26 -16.76
C VAL A 62 3.33 5.62 -17.08
N ASN A 63 2.06 5.58 -17.47
CA ASN A 63 1.19 6.74 -17.55
C ASN A 63 0.52 6.92 -16.19
N LEU A 64 1.11 7.75 -15.33
CA LEU A 64 0.69 7.91 -13.94
C LEU A 64 -0.39 8.99 -13.77
N PHE A 65 -1.50 8.62 -13.16
CA PHE A 65 -2.56 9.50 -12.69
C PHE A 65 -2.54 9.57 -11.16
N THR A 66 -2.25 10.75 -10.62
CA THR A 66 -2.24 11.01 -9.18
C THR A 66 -3.46 11.81 -8.74
N GLY A 67 -3.74 11.81 -7.44
CA GLY A 67 -4.96 12.41 -6.91
C GLY A 67 -6.22 11.73 -7.48
N THR A 68 -7.36 12.40 -7.38
CA THR A 68 -8.64 11.86 -7.87
C THR A 68 -8.89 12.18 -9.36
N ALA A 69 -7.83 12.31 -10.16
CA ALA A 69 -7.92 12.71 -11.57
C ALA A 69 -8.51 11.62 -12.46
N LEU A 70 -8.16 10.35 -12.21
CA LEU A 70 -8.71 9.21 -12.96
C LEU A 70 -9.84 8.51 -12.19
N LEU A 71 -9.57 8.13 -10.93
CA LEU A 71 -10.52 7.40 -10.09
C LEU A 71 -10.63 8.06 -8.70
N PRO A 72 -11.82 8.12 -8.08
CA PRO A 72 -11.94 8.40 -6.65
C PRO A 72 -11.51 7.19 -5.81
N PRO A 73 -11.19 7.33 -4.51
CA PRO A 73 -10.66 6.25 -3.69
C PRO A 73 -11.49 4.95 -3.70
N ASN A 74 -12.81 5.05 -3.59
CA ASN A 74 -13.70 3.88 -3.54
C ASN A 74 -13.82 3.14 -4.90
N ALA A 75 -13.41 3.76 -6.01
CA ALA A 75 -13.55 3.19 -7.36
C ALA A 75 -12.24 2.56 -7.88
N HIS A 76 -11.17 2.51 -7.08
CA HIS A 76 -9.88 1.96 -7.52
C HIS A 76 -9.91 0.45 -7.74
N LEU A 77 -10.66 -0.31 -6.91
CA LEU A 77 -10.88 -1.73 -7.16
C LEU A 77 -11.66 -1.92 -8.47
N SER A 78 -12.88 -1.39 -8.60
CA SER A 78 -13.67 -1.61 -9.81
C SER A 78 -12.99 -1.08 -11.08
N GLY A 79 -12.31 0.07 -11.00
CA GLY A 79 -11.54 0.61 -12.12
C GLY A 79 -10.34 -0.25 -12.52
N LEU A 80 -9.74 -1.00 -11.59
CA LEU A 80 -8.73 -2.01 -11.89
C LEU A 80 -9.36 -3.24 -12.57
N GLN A 81 -10.49 -3.73 -12.05
CA GLN A 81 -11.21 -4.89 -12.61
C GLN A 81 -11.67 -4.63 -14.04
N ASP A 82 -12.20 -3.44 -14.28
CA ASP A 82 -12.72 -3.01 -15.59
C ASP A 82 -11.61 -2.59 -16.59
N GLY A 83 -10.34 -2.57 -16.15
CA GLY A 83 -9.20 -2.19 -16.98
C GLY A 83 -9.12 -0.68 -17.29
N ILE A 84 -9.86 0.18 -16.57
CA ILE A 84 -9.75 1.65 -16.68
C ILE A 84 -8.34 2.09 -16.28
N ALA A 85 -7.79 1.48 -15.22
CA ALA A 85 -6.39 1.52 -14.87
C ALA A 85 -5.82 0.11 -14.94
N HIS A 86 -4.59 -0.03 -15.43
CA HIS A 86 -3.87 -1.30 -15.48
C HIS A 86 -3.19 -1.64 -14.15
N LEU A 87 -2.88 -0.60 -13.34
CA LEU A 87 -2.27 -0.69 -12.03
C LEU A 87 -2.94 0.30 -11.09
N THR A 88 -3.30 -0.12 -9.88
CA THR A 88 -3.80 0.79 -8.85
C THR A 88 -3.17 0.58 -7.49
N TYR A 89 -3.24 1.62 -6.67
CA TYR A 89 -3.25 1.52 -5.21
C TYR A 89 -4.69 1.36 -4.74
N HIS A 90 -4.94 0.56 -3.70
CA HIS A 90 -6.25 0.50 -3.07
C HIS A 90 -6.18 0.25 -1.56
N ALA A 91 -6.98 1.02 -0.81
CA ALA A 91 -7.19 0.78 0.60
C ALA A 91 -8.37 -0.18 0.77
N GLY A 92 -8.07 -1.43 1.18
CA GLY A 92 -9.06 -2.51 1.20
C GLY A 92 -10.28 -2.26 2.09
N THR A 93 -10.16 -1.38 3.09
CA THR A 93 -11.28 -0.99 3.95
C THR A 93 -12.35 -0.14 3.26
N TYR A 94 -12.11 0.32 2.03
CA TYR A 94 -13.11 1.04 1.23
C TYR A 94 -14.04 0.11 0.44
N THR A 95 -13.64 -1.14 0.24
CA THR A 95 -14.44 -2.18 -0.41
C THR A 95 -14.48 -3.45 0.44
N PRO A 96 -14.98 -3.37 1.69
CA PRO A 96 -14.89 -4.48 2.65
C PRO A 96 -15.69 -5.72 2.23
N THR A 97 -16.75 -5.54 1.45
CA THR A 97 -17.52 -6.64 0.85
C THR A 97 -16.70 -7.41 -0.19
N ASP A 98 -15.83 -6.71 -0.90
CA ASP A 98 -14.99 -7.31 -1.94
C ASP A 98 -13.66 -7.86 -1.41
N LEU A 99 -13.29 -7.52 -0.17
CA LEU A 99 -12.02 -7.90 0.45
C LEU A 99 -12.21 -8.36 1.91
N PRO A 100 -13.08 -9.36 2.18
CA PRO A 100 -13.45 -9.75 3.55
C PRO A 100 -12.28 -10.35 4.34
N GLU A 101 -11.43 -11.17 3.72
CA GLU A 101 -10.26 -11.77 4.35
C GLU A 101 -9.21 -10.71 4.68
N ASP A 102 -8.92 -9.82 3.71
CA ASP A 102 -8.03 -8.67 3.89
C ASP A 102 -8.51 -7.73 5.01
N ASN A 103 -9.81 -7.42 5.05
CA ASN A 103 -10.37 -6.57 6.10
C ASN A 103 -10.32 -7.24 7.48
N THR A 104 -10.48 -8.57 7.54
CA THR A 104 -10.29 -9.35 8.76
C THR A 104 -8.86 -9.25 9.27
N LEU A 105 -7.87 -9.39 8.39
CA LEU A 105 -6.46 -9.30 8.74
C LEU A 105 -6.01 -7.88 9.07
N SER A 106 -6.57 -6.86 8.41
CA SER A 106 -6.26 -5.44 8.66
C SER A 106 -6.46 -5.01 10.12
N ILE A 107 -7.35 -5.71 10.85
CA ILE A 107 -7.60 -5.48 12.28
C ILE A 107 -6.34 -5.74 13.10
N LEU A 108 -5.52 -6.72 12.70
CA LEU A 108 -4.28 -7.08 13.38
C LEU A 108 -3.23 -5.96 13.31
N GLY A 109 -3.35 -5.01 12.36
CA GLY A 109 -2.44 -3.87 12.27
C GLY A 109 -2.45 -2.99 13.52
N PHE A 110 -3.57 -2.94 14.25
CA PHE A 110 -3.62 -2.23 15.52
C PHE A 110 -2.67 -2.88 16.53
N GLY A 111 -1.74 -2.09 17.06
CA GLY A 111 -0.70 -2.55 17.98
C GLY A 111 0.58 -3.09 17.33
N LEU A 112 0.60 -3.37 16.02
CA LEU A 112 1.85 -3.61 15.30
C LEU A 112 2.64 -2.30 15.15
N ARG A 113 3.96 -2.38 15.31
CA ARG A 113 4.82 -1.20 15.44
C ARG A 113 5.79 -1.01 14.28
N ASP A 114 6.29 -2.11 13.70
CA ASP A 114 7.28 -2.07 12.63
C ASP A 114 6.62 -2.16 11.25
N ILE A 115 6.52 -1.01 10.58
CA ILE A 115 6.02 -0.87 9.21
C ILE A 115 6.69 -1.83 8.23
N MET A 116 8.01 -2.05 8.37
CA MET A 116 8.77 -2.86 7.42
C MET A 116 8.36 -4.33 7.53
N THR A 117 8.36 -4.86 8.76
CA THR A 117 7.92 -6.23 9.05
C THR A 117 6.47 -6.44 8.63
N SER A 118 5.57 -5.50 8.96
CA SER A 118 4.16 -5.60 8.56
C SER A 118 3.97 -5.57 7.05
N SER A 119 4.64 -4.67 6.33
CA SER A 119 4.55 -4.58 4.87
C SER A 119 5.05 -5.85 4.20
N PHE A 120 6.14 -6.45 4.68
CA PHE A 120 6.68 -7.68 4.12
C PHE A 120 5.79 -8.88 4.41
N ALA A 121 5.26 -8.98 5.63
CA ALA A 121 4.34 -10.04 6.02
C ALA A 121 3.04 -10.01 5.22
N VAL A 122 2.43 -8.84 5.04
CA VAL A 122 1.23 -8.68 4.21
C VAL A 122 1.51 -9.04 2.77
N THR A 123 2.61 -8.53 2.21
CA THR A 123 2.98 -8.83 0.82
C THR A 123 3.21 -10.32 0.61
N ASP A 124 3.98 -10.98 1.47
CA ASP A 124 4.22 -12.42 1.41
C ASP A 124 2.94 -13.22 1.55
N PHE A 125 2.13 -12.90 2.57
CA PHE A 125 0.89 -13.62 2.83
C PHE A 125 -0.08 -13.51 1.65
N PHE A 126 -0.27 -12.31 1.10
CA PHE A 126 -1.21 -12.09 -0.01
C PHE A 126 -0.75 -12.71 -1.33
N MET A 127 0.57 -12.85 -1.53
CA MET A 127 1.12 -13.51 -2.72
C MET A 127 1.10 -15.04 -2.65
N ASN A 128 1.12 -15.62 -1.43
CA ASN A 128 1.37 -17.05 -1.23
C ASN A 128 0.22 -17.82 -0.56
N ASP A 129 -0.64 -17.17 0.22
CA ASP A 129 -1.77 -17.84 0.85
C ASP A 129 -2.82 -18.26 -0.19
N PRO A 130 -3.23 -19.54 -0.24
CA PRO A 130 -4.17 -20.03 -1.25
C PRO A 130 -5.52 -19.32 -1.26
N GLU A 131 -6.03 -18.92 -0.08
CA GLU A 131 -7.32 -18.23 0.05
C GLU A 131 -7.22 -16.81 -0.52
N MET A 132 -6.15 -16.09 -0.17
CA MET A 132 -5.88 -14.77 -0.72
C MET A 132 -5.69 -14.79 -2.23
N LYS A 133 -4.92 -15.75 -2.75
CA LYS A 133 -4.71 -15.92 -4.20
C LYS A 133 -6.03 -16.18 -4.93
N ALA A 134 -6.86 -17.09 -4.41
CA ALA A 134 -8.17 -17.36 -4.97
C ALA A 134 -9.08 -16.13 -4.92
N ARG A 135 -9.00 -15.32 -3.86
CA ARG A 135 -9.74 -14.07 -3.75
C ARG A 135 -9.35 -13.08 -4.84
N PHE A 136 -8.06 -12.78 -4.99
CA PHE A 136 -7.60 -11.84 -6.03
C PHE A 136 -7.89 -12.35 -7.44
N ASP A 137 -7.75 -13.66 -7.66
CA ASP A 137 -8.12 -14.29 -8.93
C ASP A 137 -9.60 -14.09 -9.27
N SER A 138 -10.49 -14.29 -8.29
CA SER A 138 -11.93 -14.09 -8.46
C SER A 138 -12.32 -12.63 -8.73
N LEU A 139 -11.46 -11.70 -8.32
CA LEU A 139 -11.62 -10.27 -8.60
C LEU A 139 -11.04 -9.88 -9.97
N GLY A 140 -10.36 -10.78 -10.69
CA GLY A 140 -9.71 -10.44 -11.96
C GLY A 140 -8.51 -9.51 -11.77
N ILE A 141 -7.79 -9.65 -10.66
CA ILE A 141 -6.59 -8.85 -10.37
C ILE A 141 -5.38 -9.73 -10.03
N VAL A 142 -4.20 -9.20 -10.29
CA VAL A 142 -2.91 -9.79 -9.88
C VAL A 142 -2.29 -8.90 -8.81
N PHE A 143 -2.32 -9.36 -7.56
CA PHE A 143 -1.62 -8.70 -6.46
C PHE A 143 -0.11 -8.80 -6.68
N ALA A 144 0.63 -7.70 -6.53
CA ALA A 144 2.08 -7.68 -6.75
C ALA A 144 2.88 -7.02 -5.61
N GLY A 145 2.22 -6.31 -4.70
CA GLY A 145 2.87 -5.67 -3.56
C GLY A 145 1.87 -5.06 -2.58
N GLY A 146 2.05 -5.33 -1.29
CA GLY A 146 1.29 -4.71 -0.22
C GLY A 146 1.92 -3.39 0.24
N TYR A 147 1.37 -2.81 1.28
CA TYR A 147 1.99 -1.71 2.04
C TYR A 147 1.66 -1.88 3.52
N ALA A 148 2.39 -1.16 4.34
CA ALA A 148 1.92 -0.75 5.65
C ALA A 148 2.14 0.76 5.80
N THR A 149 1.54 1.36 6.82
CA THR A 149 1.77 2.77 7.16
C THR A 149 2.68 2.89 8.37
N PRO A 150 3.29 4.06 8.60
CA PRO A 150 3.74 4.44 9.94
C PRO A 150 2.58 4.33 10.91
N GLN A 151 2.92 4.24 12.19
CA GLN A 151 1.91 4.14 13.22
C GLN A 151 0.96 5.33 13.17
N TYR A 152 -0.33 5.05 13.19
CA TYR A 152 -1.33 6.11 13.19
C TYR A 152 -1.34 6.83 14.53
N THR A 153 -1.57 8.14 14.42
CA THR A 153 -1.67 9.09 15.52
C THR A 153 -3.03 9.81 15.44
N ILE A 154 -3.34 10.69 16.39
CA ILE A 154 -4.57 11.48 16.40
C ILE A 154 -4.27 12.95 16.12
N MET A 155 -4.88 13.50 15.08
CA MET A 155 -4.78 14.91 14.69
C MET A 155 -6.14 15.59 14.88
N CYS A 156 -6.19 16.67 15.65
CA CYS A 156 -7.41 17.31 16.11
C CYS A 156 -7.45 18.80 15.77
N ALA A 157 -8.64 19.30 15.44
CA ALA A 157 -8.91 20.73 15.32
C ALA A 157 -8.97 21.43 16.68
N LYS A 158 -9.30 20.68 17.74
CA LYS A 158 -9.41 21.15 19.14
C LYS A 158 -8.29 20.59 19.99
N GLU A 159 -8.01 21.27 21.10
CA GLU A 159 -6.99 20.83 22.05
C GLU A 159 -7.33 19.47 22.67
N VAL A 160 -6.39 18.55 22.60
CA VAL A 160 -6.45 17.20 23.18
C VAL A 160 -5.09 16.88 23.78
N LYS A 161 -5.05 16.56 25.07
CA LYS A 161 -3.82 16.27 25.82
C LYS A 161 -3.85 14.91 26.53
N SER A 162 -4.99 14.24 26.51
CA SER A 162 -5.24 12.95 27.16
C SER A 162 -6.35 12.19 26.46
N LEU A 163 -6.50 10.90 26.75
CA LEU A 163 -7.68 10.12 26.29
C LEU A 163 -9.00 10.67 26.83
N ASP A 164 -8.99 11.27 28.02
CA ASP A 164 -10.19 11.85 28.64
C ASP A 164 -10.75 13.05 27.86
N ASP A 165 -9.87 13.84 27.24
CA ASP A 165 -10.27 14.95 26.37
C ASP A 165 -10.96 14.48 25.07
N MET A 166 -10.81 13.20 24.71
CA MET A 166 -11.42 12.63 23.50
C MET A 166 -12.88 12.21 23.70
N LYS A 167 -13.39 12.21 24.93
CA LYS A 167 -14.78 11.81 25.24
C LYS A 167 -15.78 12.68 24.47
N GLY A 168 -16.64 12.04 23.68
CA GLY A 168 -17.65 12.69 22.85
C GLY A 168 -17.13 13.35 21.57
N LEU A 169 -15.82 13.38 21.33
CA LEU A 169 -15.27 13.92 20.08
C LEU A 169 -15.57 12.99 18.90
N LYS A 170 -15.92 13.58 17.75
CA LYS A 170 -16.10 12.85 16.50
C LYS A 170 -14.73 12.61 15.85
N ILE A 171 -14.26 11.37 15.85
CA ILE A 171 -12.93 11.02 15.35
C ILE A 171 -13.06 10.16 14.09
N ARG A 172 -12.49 10.61 12.97
CA ARG A 172 -12.35 9.73 11.80
C ARG A 172 -11.43 8.56 12.17
N MET A 173 -11.92 7.34 12.06
CA MET A 173 -11.16 6.12 12.30
C MET A 173 -11.00 5.30 11.01
N PRO A 174 -9.82 4.68 10.78
CA PRO A 174 -9.50 4.00 9.53
C PRO A 174 -10.14 2.61 9.36
N GLY A 175 -10.60 1.99 10.44
CA GLY A 175 -11.12 0.62 10.41
C GLY A 175 -11.82 0.19 11.70
N PRO A 176 -12.38 -1.02 11.73
CA PRO A 176 -13.26 -1.49 12.82
C PRO A 176 -12.59 -1.47 14.20
N VAL A 177 -11.35 -1.96 14.29
CA VAL A 177 -10.59 -2.02 15.55
C VAL A 177 -10.26 -0.64 16.12
N HIS A 178 -9.94 0.32 15.25
CA HIS A 178 -9.69 1.71 15.65
C HIS A 178 -10.99 2.38 16.11
N ALA A 179 -12.12 2.05 15.47
CA ALA A 179 -13.43 2.51 15.90
C ALA A 179 -13.81 1.93 17.27
N GLU A 180 -13.48 0.67 17.54
CA GLU A 180 -13.70 0.05 18.85
C GLU A 180 -12.83 0.66 19.94
N TRP A 181 -11.55 0.93 19.64
CA TRP A 181 -10.67 1.70 20.53
C TRP A 181 -11.23 3.10 20.81
N ALA A 182 -11.75 3.80 19.79
CA ALA A 182 -12.39 5.10 19.99
C ALA A 182 -13.57 5.02 20.95
N ARG A 183 -14.42 3.99 20.82
CA ARG A 183 -15.57 3.78 21.70
C ARG A 183 -15.14 3.45 23.13
N SER A 184 -14.08 2.68 23.31
CA SER A 184 -13.60 2.27 24.64
C SER A 184 -13.12 3.46 25.48
N ILE A 185 -12.62 4.52 24.83
CA ILE A 185 -12.26 5.78 25.47
C ILE A 185 -13.38 6.83 25.49
N GLY A 186 -14.59 6.46 25.02
CA GLY A 186 -15.77 7.33 25.01
C GLY A 186 -15.85 8.34 23.85
N ALA A 187 -15.01 8.22 22.83
CA ALA A 187 -15.10 9.01 21.60
C ALA A 187 -16.16 8.44 20.63
N VAL A 188 -16.53 9.24 19.62
CA VAL A 188 -17.52 8.88 18.60
C VAL A 188 -16.79 8.60 17.28
N PRO A 189 -16.58 7.33 16.87
CA PRO A 189 -15.90 7.03 15.63
C PRO A 189 -16.75 7.39 14.40
N VAL A 190 -16.12 8.00 13.40
CA VAL A 190 -16.71 8.31 12.09
C VAL A 190 -15.96 7.55 11.00
N SER A 191 -16.69 6.84 10.14
CA SER A 191 -16.11 6.06 9.04
C SER A 191 -16.29 6.80 7.72
N VAL A 192 -15.22 7.46 7.26
CA VAL A 192 -15.14 8.11 5.95
C VAL A 192 -13.74 7.87 5.36
N PRO A 193 -13.59 7.89 4.01
CA PRO A 193 -12.28 7.83 3.37
C PRO A 193 -11.33 8.88 3.92
N SER A 194 -10.04 8.55 3.97
CA SER A 194 -9.01 9.47 4.51
C SER A 194 -8.93 10.77 3.71
N SER A 195 -9.32 10.78 2.43
CA SER A 195 -9.39 11.98 1.60
C SER A 195 -10.34 13.05 2.16
N GLU A 196 -11.33 12.65 2.97
CA GLU A 196 -12.31 13.55 3.58
C GLU A 196 -11.84 14.16 4.91
N MET A 197 -10.63 13.85 5.39
CA MET A 197 -10.17 14.35 6.68
C MET A 197 -10.02 15.87 6.68
N PHE A 198 -9.42 16.46 5.64
CA PHE A 198 -9.21 17.91 5.57
C PHE A 198 -10.56 18.65 5.61
N THR A 199 -11.47 18.33 4.69
CA THR A 199 -12.78 18.95 4.57
C THR A 199 -13.66 18.68 5.79
N GLY A 200 -13.58 17.47 6.36
CA GLY A 200 -14.29 17.09 7.57
C GLY A 200 -13.87 17.89 8.79
N LEU A 201 -12.55 18.11 8.97
CA LEU A 201 -12.00 18.95 10.04
C LEU A 201 -12.32 20.44 9.82
N GLU A 202 -12.10 20.95 8.60
CA GLU A 202 -12.39 22.33 8.22
C GLU A 202 -13.84 22.73 8.49
N ARG A 203 -14.79 21.84 8.16
CA ARG A 203 -16.23 22.07 8.31
C ARG A 203 -16.78 21.70 9.68
N GLY A 204 -15.94 21.23 10.61
CA GLY A 204 -16.35 20.77 11.95
C GLY A 204 -17.23 19.52 11.95
N GLN A 205 -17.25 18.76 10.86
CA GLN A 205 -17.91 17.45 10.80
C GLN A 205 -17.11 16.41 11.59
N LEU A 206 -15.79 16.55 11.61
CA LEU A 206 -14.84 15.81 12.44
C LEU A 206 -14.22 16.77 13.47
N ASP A 207 -14.04 16.31 14.70
CA ASP A 207 -13.23 17.01 15.70
C ASP A 207 -11.76 16.58 15.59
N CYS A 208 -11.52 15.31 15.27
CA CYS A 208 -10.21 14.74 15.05
C CYS A 208 -10.22 13.72 13.90
N ALA A 209 -9.04 13.34 13.44
CA ALA A 209 -8.83 12.26 12.50
C ALA A 209 -7.59 11.43 12.89
N SER A 210 -7.73 10.11 12.81
CA SER A 210 -6.61 9.19 12.96
C SER A 210 -5.97 8.90 11.61
N ASN A 211 -4.66 9.12 11.48
CA ASN A 211 -3.84 8.67 10.34
C ASN A 211 -2.33 8.81 10.65
N ALA A 212 -1.47 8.48 9.67
CA ALA A 212 -0.03 8.71 9.78
C ALA A 212 0.30 10.22 9.75
N ALA A 213 1.33 10.62 10.49
CA ALA A 213 1.61 12.04 10.73
C ALA A 213 2.14 12.82 9.52
N ASN A 214 2.66 12.12 8.50
CA ASN A 214 3.08 12.72 7.22
C ASN A 214 1.94 13.52 6.54
N ASP A 215 0.68 13.22 6.87
CA ASP A 215 -0.48 13.92 6.32
C ASP A 215 -0.66 15.34 6.84
N LEU A 216 -0.06 15.68 7.99
CA LEU A 216 0.05 17.07 8.44
C LEU A 216 0.61 17.91 7.29
N LYS A 217 1.65 17.44 6.61
CA LYS A 217 2.31 18.11 5.50
C LYS A 217 1.73 17.73 4.14
N SER A 218 1.76 16.44 3.80
CA SER A 218 1.45 15.96 2.44
C SER A 218 -0.02 16.17 2.02
N ARG A 219 -0.92 16.34 3.00
CA ARG A 219 -2.34 16.63 2.77
C ARG A 219 -2.82 17.88 3.50
N SER A 220 -1.87 18.73 3.88
CA SER A 220 -2.12 20.03 4.51
C SER A 220 -2.97 19.95 5.79
N LEU A 221 -3.00 18.82 6.50
CA LEU A 221 -3.83 18.71 7.70
C LEU A 221 -3.39 19.66 8.81
N TRP A 222 -2.13 20.10 8.85
CA TRP A 222 -1.68 21.13 9.78
C TRP A 222 -2.44 22.46 9.66
N ASP A 223 -3.16 22.72 8.56
CA ASP A 223 -3.95 23.94 8.38
C ASP A 223 -5.27 23.88 9.16
N VAL A 224 -5.79 22.67 9.37
CA VAL A 224 -7.12 22.41 9.95
C VAL A 224 -7.09 21.60 11.26
N ALA A 225 -5.98 20.90 11.55
CA ALA A 225 -5.72 20.19 12.80
C ALA A 225 -4.55 20.86 13.54
N LYS A 226 -4.86 21.65 14.57
CA LYS A 226 -3.87 22.42 15.34
C LYS A 226 -3.30 21.68 16.55
N TYR A 227 -3.72 20.45 16.78
CA TYR A 227 -3.26 19.63 17.89
C TYR A 227 -3.04 18.19 17.43
N THR A 228 -1.86 17.64 17.71
CA THR A 228 -1.56 16.22 17.47
C THR A 228 -1.35 15.54 18.81
N TYR A 229 -2.20 14.58 19.16
CA TYR A 229 -1.97 13.70 20.29
C TYR A 229 -1.23 12.47 19.80
N ASN A 230 0.08 12.44 20.06
CA ASN A 230 1.00 11.43 19.57
C ASN A 230 0.89 10.13 20.34
N ILE A 231 -0.23 9.45 20.14
CA ILE A 231 -0.50 8.12 20.66
C ILE A 231 -0.38 7.08 19.52
N PRO A 232 0.44 6.04 19.69
CA PRO A 232 0.66 5.06 18.64
C PRO A 232 -0.47 4.02 18.59
N LEU A 233 -1.33 4.11 17.56
CA LEU A 233 -2.46 3.19 17.35
C LEU A 233 -2.11 1.96 16.49
N GLY A 234 -0.84 1.84 16.11
CA GLY A 234 -0.32 0.76 15.28
C GLY A 234 -0.33 1.11 13.80
N VAL A 235 0.18 0.19 12.99
CA VAL A 235 0.22 0.35 11.53
C VAL A 235 -1.15 0.07 10.92
N TYR A 236 -1.36 0.58 9.72
CA TYR A 236 -2.48 0.20 8.89
C TYR A 236 -1.98 -0.53 7.64
N PHE A 237 -2.66 -1.61 7.28
CA PHE A 237 -2.53 -2.30 6.00
C PHE A 237 -3.91 -2.84 5.62
N ALA A 238 -4.31 -2.66 4.37
CA ALA A 238 -5.48 -3.31 3.76
C ALA A 238 -5.43 -3.04 2.25
N GLY A 239 -5.73 -4.04 1.43
CA GLY A 239 -5.63 -3.96 -0.02
C GLY A 239 -4.18 -4.05 -0.49
N TRP A 240 -3.77 -3.15 -1.39
CA TRP A 240 -2.49 -3.25 -2.09
C TRP A 240 -1.87 -1.90 -2.39
N GLU A 241 -0.54 -1.89 -2.48
CA GLU A 241 0.21 -0.80 -3.11
C GLU A 241 0.26 -1.03 -4.62
N TYR A 242 0.41 -2.29 -5.04
CA TYR A 242 0.45 -2.70 -6.44
C TYR A 242 -0.47 -3.91 -6.65
N ALA A 243 -1.54 -3.70 -7.41
CA ALA A 243 -2.24 -4.77 -8.08
C ALA A 243 -2.53 -4.39 -9.53
N PHE A 244 -2.47 -5.38 -10.40
CA PHE A 244 -2.65 -5.23 -11.83
C PHE A 244 -3.97 -5.82 -12.29
N ASN A 245 -4.56 -5.23 -13.32
CA ASN A 245 -5.66 -5.87 -14.06
C ASN A 245 -5.16 -7.21 -14.62
N LYS A 246 -5.93 -8.28 -14.45
CA LYS A 246 -5.46 -9.63 -14.80
C LYS A 246 -5.25 -9.82 -16.30
N ASP A 247 -6.12 -9.27 -17.14
CA ASP A 247 -5.98 -9.38 -18.60
C ASP A 247 -4.73 -8.63 -19.08
N PHE A 248 -4.54 -7.39 -18.62
CA PHE A 248 -3.32 -6.63 -18.89
C PHE A 248 -2.07 -7.38 -18.43
N TRP A 249 -2.09 -7.95 -17.22
CA TRP A 249 -0.98 -8.74 -16.71
C TRP A 249 -0.73 -10.00 -17.56
N GLY A 250 -1.77 -10.64 -18.05
CA GLY A 250 -1.75 -11.81 -18.93
C GLY A 250 -1.07 -11.55 -20.29
N ASP A 251 -1.18 -10.32 -20.79
CA ASP A 251 -0.57 -9.90 -22.06
C ASP A 251 0.94 -9.58 -21.94
N LEU A 252 1.46 -9.41 -20.72
CA LEU A 252 2.88 -9.14 -20.50
C LEU A 252 3.76 -10.34 -20.83
N GLU A 253 4.93 -10.08 -21.39
CA GLU A 253 5.96 -11.12 -21.52
C GLU A 253 6.53 -11.50 -20.13
N ALA A 254 7.00 -12.74 -19.97
CA ALA A 254 7.59 -13.19 -18.70
C ALA A 254 8.78 -12.31 -18.26
N GLY A 255 9.56 -11.79 -19.21
CA GLY A 255 10.64 -10.84 -18.95
C GLY A 255 10.13 -9.51 -18.39
N GLN A 256 9.04 -8.98 -18.95
CA GLN A 256 8.40 -7.74 -18.47
C GLN A 256 7.85 -7.92 -17.05
N ARG A 257 7.14 -9.04 -16.79
CA ARG A 257 6.67 -9.39 -15.44
C ARG A 257 7.83 -9.49 -14.45
N ARG A 258 8.94 -10.11 -14.83
CA ARG A 258 10.12 -10.24 -13.96
C ARG A 258 10.71 -8.87 -13.59
N ILE A 259 10.85 -7.96 -14.57
CA ILE A 259 11.35 -6.60 -14.34
C ILE A 259 10.41 -5.83 -13.41
N ILE A 260 9.09 -5.92 -13.62
CA ILE A 260 8.09 -5.29 -12.75
C ILE A 260 8.22 -5.83 -11.32
N LEU A 261 8.23 -7.14 -11.13
CA LEU A 261 8.34 -7.77 -9.81
C LEU A 261 9.65 -7.42 -9.09
N ASP A 262 10.78 -7.38 -9.81
CA ASP A 262 12.08 -7.01 -9.23
C ASP A 262 12.12 -5.54 -8.79
N THR A 263 11.57 -4.64 -9.60
CA THR A 263 11.55 -3.21 -9.26
C THR A 263 10.56 -2.90 -8.13
N ILE A 264 9.42 -3.59 -8.08
CA ILE A 264 8.48 -3.51 -6.93
C ILE A 264 9.17 -3.96 -5.64
N SER A 265 9.91 -5.07 -5.66
CA SER A 265 10.64 -5.58 -4.49
C SER A 265 11.51 -4.50 -3.85
N ASP A 266 12.32 -3.80 -4.65
CA ASP A 266 13.21 -2.77 -4.12
C ASP A 266 12.43 -1.52 -3.68
N THR A 267 11.41 -1.14 -4.45
CA THR A 267 10.61 0.06 -4.22
C THR A 267 9.77 -0.04 -2.95
N LEU A 268 9.28 -1.23 -2.58
CA LEU A 268 8.58 -1.42 -1.32
C LEU A 268 9.44 -0.98 -0.12
N VAL A 269 10.72 -1.33 -0.13
CA VAL A 269 11.66 -0.92 0.92
C VAL A 269 11.85 0.60 0.94
N ASP A 270 12.10 1.19 -0.22
CA ASP A 270 12.31 2.63 -0.36
C ASP A 270 11.08 3.42 0.09
N THR A 271 9.89 2.91 -0.26
CA THR A 271 8.61 3.49 0.14
C THR A 271 8.43 3.44 1.65
N MET A 272 8.68 2.31 2.31
CA MET A 272 8.50 2.22 3.77
C MET A 272 9.48 3.12 4.52
N ILE A 273 10.77 3.16 4.11
CA ILE A 273 11.77 4.06 4.71
C ILE A 273 11.36 5.52 4.52
N GLY A 274 11.01 5.90 3.28
CA GLY A 274 10.57 7.25 2.97
C GLY A 274 9.30 7.66 3.72
N TYR A 275 8.39 6.72 3.97
CA TYR A 275 7.15 6.97 4.69
C TYR A 275 7.39 7.22 6.19
N VAL A 276 8.27 6.44 6.83
CA VAL A 276 8.68 6.70 8.23
C VAL A 276 9.33 8.07 8.35
N ASN A 277 10.33 8.35 7.50
CA ASN A 277 11.04 9.63 7.52
C ASN A 277 10.08 10.80 7.34
N ALA A 278 9.14 10.70 6.39
CA ALA A 278 8.15 11.76 6.16
C ALA A 278 7.20 11.97 7.34
N ALA A 279 6.85 10.92 8.09
CA ALA A 279 6.01 11.03 9.28
C ALA A 279 6.77 11.67 10.45
N GLU A 280 8.03 11.28 10.66
CA GLU A 280 8.91 11.86 11.68
C GLU A 280 9.22 13.34 11.40
N GLU A 281 9.56 13.67 10.14
CA GLU A 281 9.77 15.04 9.68
C GLU A 281 8.52 15.89 9.89
N ALA A 282 7.34 15.39 9.53
CA ALA A 282 6.08 16.12 9.71
C ALA A 282 5.77 16.40 11.19
N LEU A 283 6.03 15.46 12.10
CA LEU A 283 5.87 15.68 13.54
C LEU A 283 6.89 16.71 14.08
N ALA A 284 8.13 16.67 13.60
CA ALA A 284 9.17 17.61 14.00
C ALA A 284 8.90 19.04 13.50
N GLU A 285 8.37 19.18 12.29
CA GLU A 285 8.03 20.47 11.67
C GLU A 285 6.72 21.06 12.20
N ALA A 286 5.79 20.22 12.66
CA ALA A 286 4.44 20.60 13.08
C ALA A 286 4.36 21.86 13.99
N PRO A 287 5.20 22.04 15.02
CA PRO A 287 5.20 23.25 15.86
C PRO A 287 5.47 24.54 15.08
N SER A 288 6.33 24.50 14.06
CA SER A 288 6.63 25.68 13.23
C SER A 288 5.45 26.10 12.34
N HIS A 289 4.45 25.22 12.17
CA HIS A 289 3.20 25.47 11.47
C HIS A 289 2.01 25.70 12.42
N GLY A 290 2.30 25.95 13.70
CA GLY A 290 1.28 26.25 14.71
C GLY A 290 0.48 25.03 15.19
N VAL A 291 1.02 23.82 15.01
CA VAL A 291 0.43 22.59 15.55
C VAL A 291 1.10 22.23 16.87
N THR A 292 0.32 22.06 17.92
CA THR A 292 0.82 21.57 19.21
C THR A 292 0.89 20.05 19.21
N VAL A 293 2.10 19.48 19.34
CA VAL A 293 2.28 18.03 19.47
C VAL A 293 2.40 17.66 20.94
N THR A 294 1.45 16.86 21.43
CA THR A 294 1.44 16.32 22.80
C THR A 294 1.74 14.83 22.75
N GLN A 295 2.75 14.38 23.50
CA GLN A 295 3.08 12.96 23.61
C GLN A 295 2.10 12.25 24.54
N ALA A 296 1.73 11.01 24.20
CA ALA A 296 0.85 10.23 25.06
C ALA A 296 1.48 9.99 26.44
N SER A 297 0.65 10.06 27.49
CA SER A 297 1.10 9.72 28.84
C SER A 297 1.44 8.23 28.95
N ALA A 298 2.25 7.84 29.94
CA ALA A 298 2.54 6.44 30.20
C ALA A 298 1.26 5.61 30.50
N GLU A 299 0.27 6.25 31.13
CA GLU A 299 -1.04 5.66 31.41
C GLU A 299 -1.84 5.40 30.14
N ASP A 300 -1.94 6.39 29.25
CA ASP A 300 -2.67 6.29 27.99
C ASP A 300 -2.02 5.27 27.03
N LEU A 301 -0.69 5.21 27.05
CA LEU A 301 0.09 4.18 26.36
C LEU A 301 -0.21 2.78 26.92
N ALA A 302 -0.22 2.62 28.24
CA ALA A 302 -0.52 1.35 28.88
C ALA A 302 -1.94 0.88 28.55
N ALA A 303 -2.94 1.77 28.66
CA ALA A 303 -4.33 1.48 28.32
C ALA A 303 -4.49 1.07 26.84
N THR A 304 -3.80 1.77 25.93
CA THR A 304 -3.85 1.45 24.49
C THR A 304 -3.15 0.13 24.17
N ASN A 305 -2.03 -0.18 24.83
CA ASN A 305 -1.34 -1.46 24.68
C ASN A 305 -2.15 -2.62 25.28
N GLU A 306 -2.83 -2.40 26.40
CA GLU A 306 -3.73 -3.39 26.99
C GLU A 306 -4.92 -3.69 26.06
N PHE A 307 -5.52 -2.65 25.46
CA PHE A 307 -6.52 -2.82 24.41
C PHE A 307 -5.97 -3.65 23.25
N ALA A 308 -4.76 -3.32 22.76
CA ALA A 308 -4.14 -4.07 21.67
C ALA A 308 -3.97 -5.56 22.01
N ALA A 309 -3.42 -5.88 23.19
CA ALA A 309 -3.14 -7.24 23.62
C ALA A 309 -4.41 -8.10 23.83
N ASN A 310 -5.49 -7.49 24.33
CA ASN A 310 -6.67 -8.23 24.76
C ASN A 310 -7.81 -8.24 23.72
N ILE A 311 -7.88 -7.23 22.84
CA ILE A 311 -9.06 -6.99 22.01
C ILE A 311 -8.80 -7.28 20.54
N VAL A 312 -7.59 -7.03 20.02
CA VAL A 312 -7.32 -7.02 18.57
C VAL A 312 -7.60 -8.38 17.92
N ARG A 313 -6.97 -9.45 18.42
CA ARG A 313 -7.12 -10.80 17.84
C ARG A 313 -8.57 -11.29 17.93
N ALA A 314 -9.20 -11.09 19.09
CA ALA A 314 -10.61 -11.46 19.28
C ALA A 314 -11.55 -10.66 18.36
N THR A 315 -11.25 -9.38 18.14
CA THR A 315 -12.00 -8.51 17.20
C THR A 315 -11.81 -8.96 15.76
N ALA A 316 -10.60 -9.36 15.36
CA ALA A 316 -10.36 -9.91 14.02
C ALA A 316 -11.26 -11.14 13.78
N ILE A 317 -11.24 -12.11 14.70
CA ILE A 317 -12.05 -13.33 14.59
C ILE A 317 -13.55 -13.00 14.58
N LYS A 318 -13.99 -12.12 15.49
CA LYS A 318 -15.39 -11.71 15.60
C LYS A 318 -15.88 -11.00 14.33
N GLU A 319 -15.19 -9.95 13.88
CA GLU A 319 -15.59 -9.20 12.68
C GLU A 319 -15.47 -10.07 11.43
N GLY A 320 -14.44 -10.92 11.34
CA GLY A 320 -14.29 -11.93 10.29
C GLY A 320 -15.52 -12.84 10.20
N THR A 321 -16.00 -13.34 11.35
CA THR A 321 -17.18 -14.20 11.42
C THR A 321 -18.48 -13.44 11.15
N GLU A 322 -18.74 -12.37 11.91
CA GLU A 322 -20.06 -11.74 11.99
C GLU A 322 -20.31 -10.71 10.89
N ARG A 323 -19.26 -9.99 10.47
CA ARG A 323 -19.39 -8.88 9.54
C ARG A 323 -18.93 -9.23 8.14
N PHE A 324 -17.79 -9.91 8.03
CA PHE A 324 -17.15 -10.20 6.76
C PHE A 324 -17.52 -11.59 6.21
N ASN A 325 -18.14 -12.45 7.02
CA ASN A 325 -18.55 -13.81 6.66
C ASN A 325 -17.37 -14.66 6.14
N VAL A 326 -16.18 -14.45 6.69
CA VAL A 326 -15.00 -15.30 6.41
C VAL A 326 -15.28 -16.69 6.98
N PRO A 327 -15.13 -17.78 6.20
CA PRO A 327 -15.50 -19.12 6.65
C PRO A 327 -14.67 -19.64 7.84
N ASP A 328 -13.36 -19.33 7.86
CA ASP A 328 -12.43 -19.73 8.92
C ASP A 328 -11.53 -18.55 9.32
N PRO A 329 -12.07 -17.56 10.06
CA PRO A 329 -11.32 -16.35 10.40
C PRO A 329 -10.22 -16.64 11.42
N GLU A 330 -10.37 -17.66 12.27
CA GLU A 330 -9.31 -18.06 13.20
C GLU A 330 -8.13 -18.71 12.46
N GLY A 331 -8.40 -19.62 11.52
CA GLY A 331 -7.36 -20.20 10.68
C GLY A 331 -6.68 -19.16 9.79
N LEU A 332 -7.43 -18.22 9.21
CA LEU A 332 -6.89 -17.10 8.42
C LEU A 332 -5.91 -16.27 9.26
N VAL A 333 -6.34 -15.83 10.45
CA VAL A 333 -5.51 -15.07 11.39
C VAL A 333 -4.25 -15.85 11.77
N ALA A 334 -4.38 -17.14 12.11
CA ALA A 334 -3.22 -17.96 12.51
C ALA A 334 -2.18 -18.12 11.40
N ARG A 335 -2.60 -18.27 10.12
CA ARG A 335 -1.66 -18.36 8.99
C ARG A 335 -0.96 -17.03 8.73
N PHE A 336 -1.67 -15.91 8.88
CA PHE A 336 -1.06 -14.58 8.79
C PHE A 336 -0.07 -14.33 9.93
N GLU A 337 -0.43 -14.65 11.18
CA GLU A 337 0.47 -14.54 12.35
C GLU A 337 1.75 -15.36 12.15
N ALA A 338 1.66 -16.57 11.59
CA ALA A 338 2.84 -17.38 11.25
C ALA A 338 3.74 -16.70 10.20
N THR A 339 3.13 -16.01 9.22
CA THR A 339 3.87 -15.24 8.21
C THR A 339 4.53 -14.01 8.84
N LEU A 340 3.83 -13.32 9.75
CA LEU A 340 4.38 -12.22 10.52
C LEU A 340 5.60 -12.68 11.34
N THR A 341 5.49 -13.77 12.11
CA THR A 341 6.61 -14.32 12.89
C THR A 341 7.81 -14.73 12.02
N LYS A 342 7.57 -15.25 10.80
CA LYS A 342 8.65 -15.51 9.83
C LYS A 342 9.42 -14.22 9.52
N TRP A 343 8.72 -13.12 9.22
CA TRP A 343 9.36 -11.85 8.87
C TRP A 343 10.02 -11.16 10.06
N GLU A 344 9.43 -11.27 11.26
CA GLU A 344 10.10 -10.83 12.50
C GLU A 344 11.46 -11.52 12.66
N GLY A 345 11.52 -12.84 12.45
CA GLY A 345 12.78 -13.60 12.54
C GLY A 345 13.77 -13.28 11.40
N LEU A 346 13.30 -13.10 10.16
CA LEU A 346 14.16 -12.77 9.03
C LEU A 346 14.77 -11.36 9.13
N LEU A 347 14.05 -10.46 9.79
CA LEU A 347 14.45 -9.06 9.93
C LEU A 347 15.10 -8.76 11.29
N ASP A 348 15.22 -9.75 12.17
CA ASP A 348 15.89 -9.62 13.45
C ASP A 348 17.34 -9.16 13.27
N GLY A 349 17.75 -8.15 14.03
CA GLY A 349 19.10 -7.56 13.96
C GLY A 349 19.42 -6.74 12.69
N ILE A 350 18.48 -6.58 11.74
CA ILE A 350 18.69 -5.73 10.55
C ILE A 350 18.27 -4.29 10.86
N ASP A 351 19.20 -3.35 10.71
CA ASP A 351 18.92 -1.92 10.82
C ASP A 351 17.85 -1.49 9.78
N ARG A 352 16.79 -0.83 10.24
CA ARG A 352 15.71 -0.35 9.37
C ARG A 352 16.13 0.80 8.46
N ALA A 353 17.29 1.42 8.71
CA ALA A 353 17.92 2.37 7.80
C ALA A 353 18.82 1.70 6.73
N ASP A 354 19.18 0.41 6.87
CA ASP A 354 19.98 -0.32 5.89
C ASP A 354 19.10 -0.83 4.74
N ALA A 355 18.78 0.07 3.82
CA ALA A 355 17.95 -0.24 2.66
C ALA A 355 18.52 -1.41 1.82
N ALA A 356 19.84 -1.55 1.74
CA ALA A 356 20.46 -2.61 0.94
C ALA A 356 20.23 -3.99 1.57
N ALA A 357 20.41 -4.12 2.89
CA ALA A 357 20.15 -5.35 3.62
C ALA A 357 18.65 -5.73 3.54
N LEU A 358 17.76 -4.76 3.72
CA LEU A 358 16.31 -4.96 3.66
C LEU A 358 15.84 -5.41 2.27
N LYS A 359 16.29 -4.75 1.21
CA LYS A 359 16.00 -5.13 -0.20
C LYS A 359 16.46 -6.55 -0.48
N LYS A 360 17.68 -6.88 -0.07
CA LYS A 360 18.24 -8.23 -0.23
C LYS A 360 17.38 -9.28 0.46
N VAL A 361 17.00 -9.05 1.73
CA VAL A 361 16.20 -10.01 2.49
C VAL A 361 14.81 -10.20 1.90
N LEU A 362 14.12 -9.12 1.49
CA LEU A 362 12.83 -9.20 0.82
C LEU A 362 12.93 -9.98 -0.51
N LYS A 363 13.92 -9.64 -1.34
CA LYS A 363 14.13 -10.28 -2.64
C LYS A 363 14.42 -11.78 -2.51
N ASP A 364 15.33 -12.17 -1.62
CA ASP A 364 15.77 -13.56 -1.46
C ASP A 364 14.68 -14.48 -0.86
N ASN A 365 13.74 -13.90 -0.10
CA ASN A 365 12.72 -14.65 0.62
C ASN A 365 11.32 -14.59 0.00
N LEU A 366 11.10 -13.69 -0.97
CA LEU A 366 9.82 -13.54 -1.66
C LEU A 366 10.00 -13.42 -3.18
N TYR A 367 10.44 -12.27 -3.67
CA TYR A 367 10.33 -11.93 -5.09
C TYR A 367 11.18 -12.77 -6.04
N SER A 368 12.36 -13.22 -5.62
CA SER A 368 13.22 -14.09 -6.44
C SER A 368 12.66 -15.51 -6.63
N ARG A 369 11.71 -15.91 -5.77
CA ARG A 369 11.09 -17.24 -5.79
C ARG A 369 9.85 -17.29 -6.68
N ILE A 370 9.40 -16.14 -7.18
CA ILE A 370 8.25 -16.04 -8.07
C ILE A 370 8.66 -16.45 -9.48
N ASP A 371 7.96 -17.45 -10.02
CA ASP A 371 8.04 -17.77 -11.44
C ASP A 371 7.23 -16.76 -12.25
N ALA A 372 7.93 -15.80 -12.87
CA ALA A 372 7.32 -14.75 -13.67
C ALA A 372 6.62 -15.26 -14.95
N ALA A 373 6.85 -16.52 -15.36
CA ALA A 373 6.14 -17.09 -16.50
C ALA A 373 4.70 -17.50 -16.14
N SER A 374 4.44 -17.85 -14.87
CA SER A 374 3.16 -18.38 -14.40
C SER A 374 2.45 -17.52 -13.35
N TYR A 375 3.14 -16.59 -12.71
CA TYR A 375 2.53 -15.76 -11.68
C TYR A 375 1.41 -14.89 -12.24
N GLY A 376 0.20 -15.00 -11.67
CA GLY A 376 -0.98 -14.22 -12.07
C GLY A 376 -1.73 -14.73 -13.31
N ASN A 377 -1.29 -15.84 -13.91
CA ASN A 377 -1.87 -16.44 -15.12
C ASN A 377 -2.68 -17.71 -14.84
#